data_AF-A0A943GXK0-F1
#
_entry.id   AF-A0A943GXK0-F1
#
_cell.length_a   1.000
_cell.length_b   1.000
_cell.length_c   1.000
_cell.angle_alpha   90.00
_cell.angle_beta   90.00
_cell.angle_gamma   90.00
#
_symmetry.space_group_name_H-M   'P 1'
#
loop_
_entity.id
_entity.type
_entity.pdbx_description
1 polymer ?
#
loop_
_entity_poly.entity_id
_entity_poly.type
_entity_poly.pdbx_seq_one_letter_code
_entity_poly.pdbx_strand_id
1 'polypeptide(L)'
;MTQPAISLAIRELEAEFGITLFTRFNNRLTLTEDGALFYKKADYILQYCKDMQFELNGSRIQQNPIHVGIPPVLSSFFFPGLIDAYRSKYPDALVSLEEYGSVRACNLVQEDKLDLALVIMEFKNAPAFLLRGARHAIA
;
A
#
# COMPACT_ATOMS: atom_id res chain seq x y z
N MET A 1 -6.55 -16.55 6.08
CA MET A 1 -5.31 -17.35 6.07
C MET A 1 -5.05 -17.85 7.48
N THR A 2 -4.65 -19.11 7.64
CA THR A 2 -4.35 -19.71 8.95
C THR A 2 -2.84 -19.94 9.10
N GLN A 3 -2.34 -19.97 10.33
CA GLN A 3 -0.91 -20.22 10.60
C GLN A 3 -0.39 -21.57 10.05
N PRO A 4 -1.18 -22.67 10.04
CA PRO A 4 -0.78 -23.92 9.40
C PRO A 4 -0.62 -23.78 7.89
N ALA A 5 -1.51 -23.04 7.21
CA ALA A 5 -1.43 -22.84 5.76
C ALA A 5 -0.18 -22.03 5.36
N ILE A 6 0.19 -21.02 6.15
CA ILE A 6 1.41 -20.21 5.91
C ILE A 6 2.66 -21.07 6.12
N SER A 7 2.71 -21.86 7.19
CA SER A 7 3.85 -22.76 7.44
C SER A 7 4.03 -23.81 6.34
N LEU A 8 2.91 -24.31 5.77
CA LEU A 8 2.95 -25.25 4.65
C LEU A 8 3.52 -24.59 3.38
N ALA A 9 3.01 -23.41 3.02
CA ALA A 9 3.49 -22.68 1.83
C ALA A 9 4.99 -22.33 1.92
N ILE A 10 5.48 -21.97 3.11
CA ILE A 10 6.92 -21.74 3.33
C ILE A 10 7.72 -23.02 3.07
N ARG A 11 7.27 -24.17 3.58
CA ARG A 11 7.96 -25.45 3.37
C ARG A 11 7.94 -25.88 1.90
N GLU A 12 6.87 -25.61 1.19
CA GLU A 12 6.78 -25.89 -0.25
C GLU A 12 7.79 -25.05 -1.04
N LEU A 13 7.93 -23.76 -0.70
CA LEU A 13 8.97 -22.90 -1.29
C LEU A 13 10.38 -23.39 -0.95
N GLU A 14 10.64 -23.75 0.30
CA GLU A 14 11.93 -24.31 0.73
C GLU A 14 12.28 -25.58 -0.07
N ALA A 15 11.30 -26.47 -0.28
CA ALA A 15 11.47 -27.70 -1.05
C ALA A 15 11.66 -27.43 -2.55
N GLU A 16 10.92 -26.49 -3.14
CA GLU A 16 11.01 -26.14 -4.56
C GLU A 16 12.39 -25.57 -4.92
N PHE A 17 12.92 -24.69 -4.07
CA PHE A 17 14.20 -24.03 -4.31
C PHE A 17 15.40 -24.75 -3.69
N GLY A 18 15.17 -25.79 -2.89
CA GLY A 18 16.23 -26.55 -2.20
C GLY A 18 16.99 -25.72 -1.16
N ILE A 19 16.34 -24.72 -0.56
CA ILE A 19 16.93 -23.79 0.42
C ILE A 19 16.16 -23.85 1.74
N THR A 20 16.77 -23.33 2.81
CA THR A 20 16.04 -23.03 4.06
C THR A 20 15.84 -21.53 4.13
N LEU A 21 14.59 -21.06 4.23
CA LEU A 21 14.25 -19.64 4.28
C LEU A 21 14.37 -19.10 5.71
N PHE A 22 14.02 -19.91 6.70
CA PHE A 22 14.00 -19.48 8.10
C PHE A 22 14.78 -20.42 9.02
N THR A 23 15.46 -19.83 10.00
CA THR A 23 16.09 -20.54 11.12
C THR A 23 15.50 -20.07 12.45
N ARG A 24 15.71 -20.86 13.51
CA ARG A 24 15.34 -20.50 14.87
C ARG A 24 16.58 -20.21 15.70
N PHE A 25 16.67 -18.98 16.21
CA PHE A 25 17.68 -18.58 17.18
C PHE A 25 16.99 -17.99 18.41
N ASN A 26 17.29 -18.49 19.61
CA ASN A 26 16.67 -18.07 20.87
C ASN A 26 15.13 -17.98 20.81
N ASN A 27 14.49 -19.02 20.29
CA ASN A 27 13.03 -19.09 20.13
C ASN A 27 12.42 -18.01 19.20
N ARG A 28 13.25 -17.30 18.43
CA ARG A 28 12.82 -16.36 17.40
C ARG A 28 13.07 -16.93 16.02
N LEU A 29 12.13 -16.71 15.12
CA LEU A 29 12.26 -17.06 13.71
C LEU A 29 13.01 -15.91 13.01
N THR A 30 14.10 -16.23 12.32
CA THR A 30 14.91 -15.26 11.57
C THR A 30 15.19 -15.79 10.18
N LEU A 31 15.38 -14.90 9.20
CA LEU A 31 15.81 -15.31 7.85
C LEU A 31 17.22 -15.90 7.90
N THR A 32 17.48 -16.90 7.07
CA THR A 32 18.83 -17.31 6.69
C THR A 32 19.42 -16.34 5.65
N GLU A 33 20.66 -16.53 5.24
CA GLU A 33 21.24 -15.76 4.13
C GLU A 33 20.48 -15.99 2.82
N ASP A 34 20.19 -17.25 2.48
CA ASP A 34 19.37 -17.61 1.32
C ASP A 34 17.95 -17.05 1.43
N GLY A 35 17.36 -17.09 2.64
CA GLY A 35 16.06 -16.52 2.92
C GLY A 35 16.01 -15.01 2.74
N ALA A 36 17.07 -14.29 3.14
CA ALA A 36 17.18 -12.85 2.93
C ALA A 36 17.32 -12.49 1.44
N LEU A 37 18.12 -13.27 0.68
CA LEU A 37 18.23 -13.10 -0.77
C LEU A 37 16.91 -13.39 -1.47
N PHE A 38 16.25 -14.51 -1.14
CA PHE A 38 14.96 -14.88 -1.67
C PHE A 38 13.91 -13.80 -1.40
N TYR A 39 13.82 -13.33 -0.15
CA TYR A 39 12.88 -12.28 0.25
C TYR A 39 13.04 -11.02 -0.61
N LYS A 40 14.28 -10.55 -0.81
CA LYS A 40 14.55 -9.38 -1.65
C LYS A 40 14.09 -9.56 -3.09
N LYS A 41 14.26 -10.76 -3.65
CA LYS A 41 13.83 -11.07 -5.03
C LYS A 41 12.31 -11.22 -5.13
N ALA A 42 11.69 -11.90 -4.17
CA ALA A 42 10.25 -12.08 -4.09
C ALA A 42 9.53 -10.73 -3.95
N ASP A 43 10.04 -9.83 -3.10
CA ASP A 43 9.49 -8.49 -2.93
C ASP A 43 9.51 -7.69 -4.25
N TYR A 44 10.63 -7.73 -4.98
CA TYR A 44 10.74 -7.11 -6.29
C TYR A 44 9.75 -7.71 -7.32
N ILE A 45 9.62 -9.03 -7.38
CA ILE A 45 8.69 -9.72 -8.29
C ILE A 45 7.24 -9.32 -7.97
N LEU A 46 6.88 -9.31 -6.68
CA LEU A 46 5.55 -8.91 -6.25
C LEU A 46 5.25 -7.45 -6.60
N GLN A 47 6.23 -6.56 -6.46
CA GLN A 47 6.09 -5.17 -6.88
C GLN A 47 5.89 -5.07 -8.39
N TYR A 48 6.71 -5.76 -9.18
CA TYR A 48 6.57 -5.78 -10.64
C TYR A 48 5.21 -6.31 -11.10
N CYS A 49 4.69 -7.36 -10.44
CA CYS A 49 3.34 -7.87 -10.71
C CYS A 49 2.25 -6.84 -10.41
N LYS A 50 2.39 -6.07 -9.32
CA LYS A 50 1.45 -4.99 -8.99
C LYS A 50 1.50 -3.87 -10.03
N ASP A 51 2.70 -3.47 -10.43
CA ASP A 51 2.89 -2.41 -11.42
C ASP A 51 2.31 -2.83 -12.78
N MET A 52 2.56 -4.07 -13.20
CA MET A 52 1.96 -4.66 -14.40
C MET A 52 0.43 -4.70 -14.32
N GLN A 53 -0.13 -5.13 -13.19
CA GLN A 53 -1.59 -5.09 -12.99
C GLN A 53 -2.13 -3.66 -13.09
N PHE A 54 -1.43 -2.68 -12.54
CA PHE A 54 -1.82 -1.28 -12.65
C PHE A 54 -1.78 -0.78 -14.09
N GLU A 55 -0.71 -1.09 -14.84
CA GLU A 55 -0.58 -0.71 -16.26
C GLU A 55 -1.68 -1.34 -17.13
N LEU A 56 -1.93 -2.64 -16.94
CA LEU A 56 -2.96 -3.37 -17.69
C LEU A 56 -4.38 -2.91 -17.32
N ASN A 57 -4.62 -2.60 -16.04
CA ASN A 57 -5.90 -2.07 -15.56
C ASN A 57 -6.03 -0.56 -15.75
N GLY A 58 -4.99 0.15 -16.19
CA GLY A 58 -4.99 1.60 -16.37
C GLY A 58 -6.12 2.07 -17.29
N SER A 59 -6.47 1.27 -18.29
CA SER A 59 -7.62 1.51 -19.18
C SER A 59 -8.99 1.37 -18.48
N ARG A 60 -9.07 0.60 -17.39
CA ARG A 60 -10.28 0.39 -16.58
C ARG A 60 -10.39 1.38 -15.41
N ILE A 61 -9.25 1.77 -14.83
CA ILE A 61 -9.15 2.83 -13.82
C ILE A 61 -9.62 4.17 -14.40
N GLN A 62 -9.37 4.42 -15.69
CA GLN A 62 -9.84 5.62 -16.40
C GLN A 62 -11.38 5.78 -16.42
N GLN A 63 -12.15 4.72 -16.17
CA GLN A 63 -13.62 4.78 -16.24
C GLN A 63 -14.30 5.08 -14.90
N ASN A 64 -13.62 4.90 -13.77
CA ASN A 64 -14.20 5.14 -12.46
C ASN A 64 -13.39 6.21 -11.71
N PRO A 65 -14.02 7.33 -11.27
CA PRO A 65 -13.29 8.36 -10.54
C PRO A 65 -12.69 7.81 -9.25
N ILE A 66 -11.46 8.23 -8.94
CA ILE A 66 -10.87 8.04 -7.62
C ILE A 66 -11.49 9.08 -6.68
N HIS A 67 -12.14 8.62 -5.61
CA HIS A 67 -12.78 9.47 -4.61
C HIS A 67 -11.79 9.82 -3.50
N VAL A 68 -11.47 11.11 -3.36
CA VAL A 68 -10.47 11.62 -2.42
C VAL A 68 -11.14 12.55 -1.41
N GLY A 69 -11.03 12.20 -0.12
CA GLY A 69 -11.39 13.07 0.99
C GLY A 69 -10.22 13.95 1.42
N ILE A 70 -10.44 15.25 1.62
CA ILE A 70 -9.37 16.19 1.92
C ILE A 70 -9.80 17.32 2.87
N PRO A 71 -8.97 17.74 3.85
CA PRO A 71 -9.19 18.97 4.59
C PRO A 71 -9.18 20.19 3.67
N PRO A 72 -10.08 21.18 3.88
CA PRO A 72 -10.16 22.39 3.03
C PRO A 72 -8.83 23.12 2.84
N VAL A 73 -7.97 23.13 3.86
CA VAL A 73 -6.63 23.73 3.79
C VAL A 73 -5.73 23.02 2.77
N LEU A 74 -5.75 21.69 2.72
CA LEU A 74 -4.97 20.95 1.72
C LEU A 74 -5.60 21.04 0.33
N SER A 75 -6.94 21.10 0.25
CA SER A 75 -7.70 21.31 -0.99
C SER A 75 -7.27 22.59 -1.71
N SER A 76 -7.12 23.69 -0.96
CA SER A 76 -6.84 25.00 -1.56
C SER A 76 -5.37 25.21 -1.94
N PHE A 77 -4.42 24.66 -1.17
CA PHE A 77 -2.99 25.00 -1.33
C PHE A 77 -2.12 23.89 -1.91
N PHE A 78 -2.47 22.62 -1.68
CA PHE A 78 -1.63 21.48 -2.04
C PHE A 78 -2.20 20.71 -3.23
N PHE A 79 -3.52 20.48 -3.21
CA PHE A 79 -4.18 19.62 -4.19
C PHE A 79 -4.07 20.09 -5.65
N PRO A 80 -4.11 21.39 -5.99
CA PRO A 80 -3.99 21.83 -7.38
C PRO A 80 -2.67 21.39 -8.02
N GLY A 81 -1.54 21.57 -7.34
CA GLY A 81 -0.24 21.12 -7.85
C GLY A 81 -0.12 19.60 -7.95
N LEU A 82 -0.73 18.87 -7.01
CA LEU A 82 -0.77 17.41 -7.04
C LEU A 82 -1.57 16.89 -8.23
N ILE A 83 -2.78 17.43 -8.46
CA ILE A 83 -3.66 16.94 -9.52
C ILE A 83 -3.12 17.28 -10.91
N ASP A 84 -2.45 18.42 -11.06
CA ASP A 84 -1.78 18.79 -12.32
C ASP A 84 -0.66 17.81 -12.67
N ALA A 85 0.20 17.47 -11.70
CA ALA A 85 1.25 16.47 -11.89
C ALA A 85 0.67 15.08 -12.20
N TYR A 86 -0.42 14.71 -11.54
CA TYR A 86 -1.10 13.43 -11.77
C TYR A 86 -1.72 13.36 -13.17
N ARG A 87 -2.48 14.38 -13.58
CA ARG A 87 -3.11 14.47 -14.91
C ARG A 87 -2.09 14.56 -16.04
N SER A 88 -0.92 15.16 -15.81
CA SER A 88 0.16 15.16 -16.81
C SER A 88 0.67 13.75 -17.12
N LYS A 89 0.61 12.82 -16.17
CA LYS A 89 1.02 11.43 -16.35
C LYS A 89 -0.15 10.53 -16.76
N TYR A 90 -1.37 10.86 -16.33
CA TYR A 90 -2.61 10.11 -16.59
C TYR A 90 -3.72 11.08 -17.06
N PRO A 91 -3.74 11.48 -18.34
CA PRO A 91 -4.65 12.52 -18.85
C PRO A 91 -6.14 12.16 -18.69
N ASP A 92 -6.45 10.88 -18.80
CA ASP A 92 -7.83 10.36 -18.77
C ASP A 92 -8.28 9.94 -17.35
N ALA A 93 -7.44 10.14 -16.33
CA ALA A 93 -7.79 9.76 -14.97
C ALA A 93 -8.82 10.71 -14.37
N LEU A 94 -9.94 10.14 -13.91
CA LEU A 94 -11.00 10.86 -13.22
C LEU A 94 -10.70 10.90 -11.71
N VAL A 95 -10.82 12.08 -11.10
CA VAL A 95 -10.64 12.26 -9.66
C VAL A 95 -11.80 13.10 -9.13
N SER A 96 -12.51 12.58 -8.14
CA SER A 96 -13.57 13.27 -7.40
C SER A 96 -13.01 13.73 -6.06
N LEU A 97 -13.04 15.04 -5.80
CA LEU A 97 -12.54 15.63 -4.57
C LEU A 97 -13.71 16.00 -3.67
N GLU A 98 -13.67 15.57 -2.42
CA GLU A 98 -14.68 15.90 -1.41
C GLU A 98 -14.02 16.43 -0.13
N GLU A 99 -14.53 17.55 0.38
CA GLU A 99 -13.92 18.21 1.53
C GLU A 99 -14.44 17.66 2.86
N TYR A 100 -13.52 17.12 3.67
CA TYR A 100 -13.80 16.56 4.99
C TYR A 100 -12.68 16.87 5.97
N GLY A 101 -12.99 16.99 7.26
CA GLY A 101 -11.97 16.96 8.30
C GLY A 101 -11.24 15.62 8.33
N SER A 102 -9.96 15.61 8.74
CA SER A 102 -9.08 14.43 8.71
C SER A 102 -9.71 13.15 9.28
N VAL A 103 -10.35 13.25 10.45
CA VAL A 103 -10.99 12.11 11.12
C VAL A 103 -12.16 11.56 10.28
N ARG A 104 -12.98 12.45 9.71
CA ARG A 104 -14.12 12.04 8.88
C ARG A 104 -13.66 11.37 7.59
N ALA A 105 -12.65 11.94 6.93
CA ALA A 105 -12.06 11.36 5.72
C ALA A 105 -11.53 9.95 5.99
N CYS A 106 -10.78 9.75 7.09
CA CYS A 106 -10.33 8.43 7.52
C CYS A 106 -11.46 7.43 7.71
N ASN A 107 -12.54 7.82 8.39
CA ASN A 107 -13.68 6.94 8.62
C ASN A 107 -14.38 6.56 7.31
N LEU A 108 -14.51 7.50 6.37
CA LEU A 108 -15.11 7.23 5.07
C LEU A 108 -14.26 6.29 4.21
N VAL A 109 -12.93 6.30 4.33
CA VAL A 109 -12.05 5.29 3.71
C VAL A 109 -12.28 3.92 4.35
N GLN A 110 -12.45 3.84 5.67
CA GLN A 110 -12.77 2.57 6.34
C GLN A 110 -14.17 2.03 6.00
N GLU A 111 -15.09 2.91 5.64
CA GLU A 111 -16.44 2.58 5.18
C GLU A 111 -16.51 2.29 3.66
N ASP A 112 -15.37 2.25 2.97
CA ASP A 112 -15.27 2.08 1.50
C ASP A 112 -16.05 3.14 0.69
N LYS A 113 -16.29 4.31 1.27
CA LYS A 113 -16.96 5.46 0.62
C LYS A 113 -15.98 6.42 -0.07
N LEU A 114 -14.71 6.33 0.29
CA LEU A 114 -13.61 7.05 -0.34
C LEU A 114 -12.48 6.06 -0.61
N ASP A 115 -11.78 6.26 -1.73
CA ASP A 115 -10.60 5.47 -2.07
C ASP A 115 -9.36 5.97 -1.30
N LEU A 116 -9.28 7.28 -1.05
CA LEU A 116 -8.15 7.91 -0.39
C LEU A 116 -8.58 9.06 0.53
N ALA A 117 -7.82 9.27 1.61
CA ALA A 117 -7.93 10.45 2.45
C ALA A 117 -6.56 11.14 2.58
N LEU A 118 -6.52 12.43 2.27
CA LEU A 118 -5.43 13.32 2.68
C LEU A 118 -5.78 13.87 4.05
N VAL A 119 -4.82 13.88 4.99
CA VAL A 119 -5.10 14.24 6.38
C VAL A 119 -4.02 15.10 6.98
N ILE A 120 -4.42 16.03 7.84
CA ILE A 120 -3.54 16.74 8.77
C ILE A 120 -3.86 16.19 10.16
N MET A 121 -2.90 15.49 10.76
CA MET A 121 -3.05 14.97 12.12
C MET A 121 -1.71 14.74 12.80
N GLU A 122 -1.69 14.79 14.13
CA GLU A 122 -0.54 14.35 14.90
C GLU A 122 -0.38 12.83 14.82
N PHE A 123 0.85 12.35 14.68
CA PHE A 123 1.16 10.93 14.58
C PHE A 123 0.61 10.09 15.74
N LYS A 124 0.52 10.67 16.94
CA LYS A 124 -0.05 10.03 18.14
C LYS A 124 -1.55 9.74 18.01
N ASN A 125 -2.25 10.55 17.22
CA ASN A 125 -3.69 10.45 17.00
C ASN A 125 -4.01 9.67 15.72
N ALA A 126 -3.00 9.19 14.99
CA ALA A 126 -3.19 8.41 13.78
C ALA A 126 -3.81 7.05 14.11
N PRO A 127 -4.96 6.70 13.51
CA PRO A 127 -5.55 5.39 13.73
C PRO A 127 -4.59 4.29 13.27
N ALA A 128 -4.60 3.16 13.99
CA ALA A 128 -3.59 2.10 13.85
C ALA A 128 -3.47 1.53 12.43
N PHE A 129 -4.50 1.64 11.59
CA PHE A 129 -4.46 1.20 10.20
C PHE A 129 -3.56 2.09 9.31
N LEU A 130 -3.46 3.39 9.58
CA LEU A 130 -2.56 4.30 8.86
C LEU A 130 -1.08 4.06 9.21
N LEU A 131 -0.81 3.60 10.43
CA LEU A 131 0.55 3.36 10.93
C LEU A 131 1.21 2.10 10.34
N ARG A 132 0.43 1.22 9.69
CA ARG A 132 0.97 0.00 9.06
C ARG A 132 1.72 0.28 7.75
N GLY A 133 1.36 1.33 7.01
CA GLY A 133 1.99 1.72 5.74
C GLY A 133 3.19 2.65 5.87
N ALA A 134 3.23 3.50 6.91
CA ALA A 134 4.25 4.55 7.06
C ALA A 134 5.67 4.05 7.37
N ARG A 135 5.85 2.76 7.70
CA ARG A 135 7.18 2.19 8.03
C ARG A 135 8.13 2.07 6.83
N HIS A 136 7.65 2.19 5.60
CA HIS A 136 8.48 2.14 4.38
C HIS A 136 8.72 3.51 3.73
N ALA A 137 8.08 4.58 4.22
CA ALA A 137 8.18 5.92 3.64
C ALA A 137 9.19 6.83 4.35
N ILE A 138 9.82 6.35 5.42
CA ILE A 138 10.84 7.07 6.19
C ILE A 138 12.07 6.16 6.28
N ALA A 139 12.79 6.05 5.16
CA ALA A 139 14.15 5.53 5.09
C ALA A 139 14.89 6.30 4.00
#